data_AF-A0A1E1L5N3-F1
#
_entry.id   AF-A0A1E1L5N3-F1
#
_cell.length_a   1.000
_cell.length_b   1.000
_cell.length_c   1.000
_cell.angle_alpha   90.00
_cell.angle_beta   90.00
_cell.angle_gamma   90.00
#
_symmetry.space_group_name_H-M   'P 1'
#
loop_
_entity.id
_entity.type
_entity.pdbx_description
1 polymer ?
#
loop_
_entity_poly.entity_id
_entity_poly.type
_entity_poly.pdbx_seq_one_letter_code
_entity_poly.pdbx_strand_id
1 'polypeptide(L)'
;MNGSQAQSSPWLLDLQRDGYAVIKNAIPRDRAAAYQQSAFNWISSLRPGFDVNDPSTWIKKHLPVTSTINTFSTYGIAHEKFIWGARIEPGVLKVFEEVWGTSELLVSFDSLNVTFPNRRDVPRKPAWEHVDQSPLRKGLSCVQGIINLSEAGPEDGGLMCYPGSHLLSEEFFDTQTDARTWTRKDWYKFSKEELEWFTWKKGLKPLKVCAEPGDLIIWDSRTIHYGAEPTEKSDTIRTVIYAAYTPAKWATEGDLEIKKDIFENYLGTTHWPHENFVKRYAGSMLEDGTRDPDDRTEPFELPEMAPALLKLAGAMPYWACIPVAKRVDYVCPKLFEKSRENDVVASEF
;
A
#
# COMPACT_ATOMS: atom_id res chain seq x y z
N MET A 1 10.80 14.10 38.09
CA MET A 1 11.13 14.34 36.67
C MET A 1 11.95 13.15 36.20
N ASN A 2 11.44 12.38 35.25
CA ASN A 2 12.20 11.47 34.39
C ASN A 2 11.28 11.15 33.22
N GLY A 3 11.10 12.14 32.35
CA GLY A 3 10.52 11.91 31.03
C GLY A 3 11.59 11.21 30.21
N SER A 4 11.43 9.93 29.94
CA SER A 4 12.14 9.28 28.85
C SER A 4 11.63 9.90 27.56
N GLN A 5 12.28 10.97 27.10
CA GLN A 5 12.19 11.35 25.69
C GLN A 5 12.76 10.17 24.93
N ALA A 6 11.89 9.32 24.37
CA ALA A 6 12.29 8.35 23.37
C ALA A 6 13.05 9.13 22.30
N GLN A 7 14.34 8.86 22.13
CA GLN A 7 15.10 9.46 21.04
C GLN A 7 14.42 9.04 19.75
N SER A 8 13.87 9.99 19.01
CA SER A 8 13.25 9.71 17.71
C SER A 8 14.30 9.10 16.78
N SER A 9 13.96 7.97 16.15
CA SER A 9 14.84 7.33 15.18
C SER A 9 15.30 8.35 14.10
N PRO A 10 16.58 8.37 13.69
CA PRO A 10 17.08 9.35 12.73
C PRO A 10 16.28 9.43 11.43
N TRP A 11 15.81 8.28 10.92
CA TRP A 11 14.99 8.22 9.70
C TRP A 11 13.63 8.94 9.84
N LEU A 12 13.10 9.09 11.07
CA LEU A 12 11.86 9.83 11.30
C LEU A 12 12.10 11.34 11.10
N LEU A 13 13.28 11.83 11.47
CA LEU A 13 13.69 13.22 11.20
C LEU A 13 13.87 13.44 9.69
N ASP A 14 14.42 12.45 8.97
CA ASP A 14 14.50 12.50 7.51
C ASP A 14 13.10 12.53 6.88
N LEU A 15 12.16 11.68 7.34
CA LEU A 15 10.77 11.71 6.87
C LEU A 15 10.12 13.09 7.13
N GLN A 16 10.33 13.70 8.30
CA GLN A 16 9.78 15.01 8.63
C GLN A 16 10.39 16.13 7.78
N ARG A 17 11.72 16.10 7.58
CA ARG A 17 12.46 17.12 6.84
C ARG A 17 12.24 17.02 5.33
N ASP A 18 12.36 15.82 4.79
CA ASP A 18 12.45 15.55 3.36
C ASP A 18 11.18 14.93 2.79
N GLY A 19 10.27 14.45 3.64
CA GLY A 19 9.01 13.86 3.20
C GLY A 19 9.13 12.41 2.74
N TYR A 20 10.34 11.82 2.86
CA TYR A 20 10.61 10.41 2.62
C TYR A 20 11.78 9.94 3.50
N ALA A 21 11.89 8.62 3.69
CA ALA A 21 13.03 7.99 4.34
C ALA A 21 13.29 6.59 3.79
N VAL A 22 14.54 6.13 3.87
CA VAL A 22 14.94 4.75 3.57
C VAL A 22 15.45 4.09 4.84
N ILE A 23 14.73 3.08 5.31
CA ILE A 23 15.07 2.32 6.50
C ILE A 23 15.83 1.06 6.05
N LYS A 24 17.09 1.00 6.43
CA LYS A 24 18.00 -0.08 6.03
C LYS A 24 17.65 -1.40 6.72
N ASN A 25 17.67 -2.50 5.98
CA ASN A 25 17.53 -3.86 6.52
C ASN A 25 16.27 -4.05 7.40
N ALA A 26 15.13 -3.50 6.94
CA ALA A 26 13.83 -3.75 7.57
C ALA A 26 13.42 -5.23 7.44
N ILE A 27 13.87 -5.88 6.37
CA ILE A 27 13.81 -7.31 6.13
C ILE A 27 15.25 -7.79 5.90
N PRO A 28 15.67 -8.91 6.51
CA PRO A 28 16.94 -9.55 6.17
C PRO A 28 17.05 -9.83 4.66
N ARG A 29 18.21 -9.57 4.08
CA ARG A 29 18.46 -9.64 2.64
C ARG A 29 18.10 -11.00 2.02
N ASP A 30 18.36 -12.09 2.73
CA ASP A 30 18.03 -13.47 2.31
C ASP A 30 16.51 -13.70 2.24
N ARG A 31 15.75 -13.19 3.20
CA ARG A 31 14.27 -13.23 3.16
C ARG A 31 13.71 -12.34 2.05
N ALA A 32 14.27 -11.15 1.84
CA ALA A 32 13.88 -10.28 0.74
C ALA A 32 14.10 -10.96 -0.63
N ALA A 33 15.24 -11.63 -0.81
CA ALA A 33 15.53 -12.42 -2.00
C ALA A 33 14.55 -13.61 -2.17
N ALA A 34 14.17 -14.28 -1.08
CA ALA A 34 13.17 -15.34 -1.13
C ALA A 34 11.79 -14.82 -1.58
N TYR A 35 11.34 -13.66 -1.06
CA TYR A 35 10.10 -13.03 -1.51
C TYR A 35 10.16 -12.60 -2.97
N GLN A 36 11.30 -12.08 -3.43
CA GLN A 36 11.51 -11.76 -4.84
C GLN A 36 11.39 -13.02 -5.72
N GLN A 37 12.01 -14.13 -5.31
CA GLN A 37 11.90 -15.39 -6.03
C GLN A 37 10.47 -15.92 -6.06
N SER A 38 9.71 -15.78 -4.96
CA SER A 38 8.27 -16.11 -4.95
C SER A 38 7.47 -15.28 -5.95
N ALA A 39 7.77 -13.99 -6.12
CA ALA A 39 7.14 -13.16 -7.13
C ALA A 39 7.42 -13.66 -8.57
N PHE A 40 8.65 -14.10 -8.85
CA PHE A 40 8.99 -14.69 -10.16
C PHE A 40 8.29 -16.03 -10.39
N ASN A 41 8.27 -16.91 -9.39
CA ASN A 41 7.57 -18.19 -9.45
C ASN A 41 6.06 -18.00 -9.67
N TRP A 42 5.48 -16.95 -9.07
CA TRP A 42 4.09 -16.57 -9.27
C TRP A 42 3.81 -16.16 -10.72
N ILE A 43 4.67 -15.33 -11.33
CA ILE A 43 4.58 -14.98 -12.75
C ILE A 43 4.68 -16.24 -13.62
N SER A 44 5.69 -17.10 -13.39
CA SER A 44 5.87 -18.36 -14.14
C SER A 44 4.67 -19.30 -14.02
N SER A 45 4.01 -19.33 -12.86
CA SER A 45 2.81 -20.17 -12.64
C SER A 45 1.61 -19.73 -13.48
N LEU A 46 1.47 -18.42 -13.72
CA LEU A 46 0.44 -17.86 -14.61
C LEU A 46 0.86 -17.91 -16.09
N ARG A 47 2.16 -17.90 -16.37
CA ARG A 47 2.72 -17.82 -17.72
C ARG A 47 3.91 -18.77 -17.87
N PRO A 48 3.69 -20.04 -18.24
CA PRO A 48 4.77 -21.01 -18.41
C PRO A 48 5.83 -20.64 -19.48
N GLY A 49 5.53 -19.68 -20.36
CA GLY A 49 6.49 -19.13 -21.34
C GLY A 49 7.39 -18.02 -20.80
N PHE A 50 7.24 -17.62 -19.54
CA PHE A 50 8.09 -16.65 -18.87
C PHE A 50 9.35 -17.32 -18.30
N ASP A 51 10.51 -16.74 -18.60
CA ASP A 51 11.78 -17.07 -17.94
C ASP A 51 12.43 -15.77 -17.43
N VAL A 52 12.62 -15.70 -16.12
CA VAL A 52 13.25 -14.54 -15.46
C VAL A 52 14.69 -14.31 -15.94
N ASN A 53 15.38 -15.34 -16.45
CA ASN A 53 16.76 -15.24 -16.91
C ASN A 53 16.88 -14.98 -18.42
N ASP A 54 15.77 -14.96 -19.17
CA ASP A 54 15.76 -14.67 -20.61
C ASP A 54 14.95 -13.39 -20.90
N PRO A 55 15.61 -12.24 -21.10
CA PRO A 55 14.96 -10.98 -21.48
C PRO A 55 14.09 -11.05 -22.73
N SER A 56 14.32 -12.03 -23.62
CA SER A 56 13.50 -12.23 -24.81
C SER A 56 12.05 -12.61 -24.46
N THR A 57 11.84 -13.19 -23.27
CA THR A 57 10.54 -13.60 -22.75
C THR A 57 9.82 -12.50 -21.96
N TRP A 58 10.48 -11.37 -21.63
CA TRP A 58 9.88 -10.27 -20.88
C TRP A 58 8.98 -9.40 -21.76
N ILE A 59 7.96 -10.02 -22.34
CA ILE A 59 7.01 -9.41 -23.25
C ILE A 59 5.59 -9.71 -22.78
N LYS A 60 4.64 -8.86 -23.17
CA LYS A 60 3.23 -8.90 -22.78
C LYS A 60 2.61 -10.29 -22.93
N LYS A 61 2.95 -11.01 -24.00
CA LYS A 61 2.46 -12.39 -24.26
C LYS A 61 2.81 -13.37 -23.13
N HIS A 62 3.94 -13.17 -22.46
CA HIS A 62 4.44 -14.05 -21.41
C HIS A 62 4.33 -13.44 -20.02
N LEU A 63 3.61 -12.33 -19.86
CA LEU A 63 3.36 -11.71 -18.56
C LEU A 63 1.86 -11.75 -18.21
N PRO A 64 1.50 -11.82 -16.93
CA PRO A 64 0.13 -11.59 -16.50
C PRO A 64 -0.32 -10.18 -16.87
N VAL A 65 -1.63 -9.94 -16.84
CA VAL A 65 -2.18 -8.58 -17.03
C VAL A 65 -1.59 -7.64 -15.97
N THR A 66 -0.87 -6.61 -16.43
CA THR A 66 -0.32 -5.53 -15.61
C THR A 66 -1.08 -4.24 -15.81
N SER A 67 -1.12 -3.40 -14.77
CA SER A 67 -1.56 -2.01 -14.91
C SER A 67 -0.63 -1.18 -15.80
N THR A 68 -1.05 0.04 -16.13
CA THR A 68 -0.24 1.02 -16.86
C THR A 68 1.03 1.44 -16.11
N ILE A 69 1.17 1.09 -14.83
CA ILE A 69 2.30 1.47 -13.97
C ILE A 69 3.10 0.24 -13.49
N ASN A 70 3.02 -0.87 -14.24
CA ASN A 70 3.72 -2.14 -13.99
C ASN A 70 3.34 -2.82 -12.66
N THR A 71 2.14 -2.57 -12.14
CA THR A 71 1.64 -3.24 -10.94
C THR A 71 0.73 -4.41 -11.30
N PHE A 72 0.78 -5.45 -10.48
CA PHE A 72 -0.19 -6.55 -10.43
C PHE A 72 -1.08 -6.32 -9.21
N SER A 73 -2.37 -6.15 -9.43
CA SER A 73 -3.38 -5.97 -8.36
C SER A 73 -4.55 -6.95 -8.44
N THR A 74 -4.50 -7.90 -9.39
CA THR A 74 -5.52 -8.93 -9.64
C THR A 74 -4.94 -10.32 -9.38
N TYR A 75 -5.63 -11.40 -9.77
CA TYR A 75 -5.21 -12.80 -9.55
C TYR A 75 -5.02 -13.18 -8.06
N GLY A 76 -5.65 -12.46 -7.13
CA GLY A 76 -5.47 -12.68 -5.69
C GLY A 76 -4.09 -12.27 -5.14
N ILE A 77 -3.24 -11.60 -5.94
CA ILE A 77 -1.83 -11.33 -5.60
C ILE A 77 -1.66 -10.61 -4.26
N ALA A 78 -2.55 -9.67 -3.94
CA ALA A 78 -2.47 -8.89 -2.70
C ALA A 78 -2.57 -9.77 -1.43
N HIS A 79 -3.02 -11.02 -1.57
CA HIS A 79 -3.19 -11.97 -0.46
C HIS A 79 -2.33 -13.22 -0.58
N GLU A 80 -1.38 -13.28 -1.52
CA GLU A 80 -0.41 -14.38 -1.58
C GLU A 80 0.41 -14.48 -0.28
N LYS A 81 0.75 -15.71 0.09
CA LYS A 81 1.53 -16.00 1.30
C LYS A 81 2.81 -15.18 1.41
N PHE A 82 3.55 -14.99 0.31
CA PHE A 82 4.79 -14.22 0.32
C PHE A 82 4.56 -12.71 0.47
N ILE A 83 3.43 -12.17 -0.03
CA ILE A 83 3.04 -10.78 0.16
C ILE A 83 2.72 -10.51 1.62
N TRP A 84 1.95 -11.41 2.25
CA TRP A 84 1.67 -11.33 3.68
C TRP A 84 2.91 -11.53 4.53
N GLY A 85 3.77 -12.49 4.17
CA GLY A 85 5.06 -12.72 4.81
C GLY A 85 5.88 -11.44 4.89
N ALA A 86 6.02 -10.72 3.77
CA ALA A 86 6.74 -9.45 3.73
C ALA A 86 6.07 -8.33 4.55
N ARG A 87 4.74 -8.25 4.54
CA ARG A 87 3.99 -7.23 5.32
C ARG A 87 4.16 -7.41 6.83
N ILE A 88 4.18 -8.65 7.31
CA ILE A 88 4.28 -8.94 8.75
C ILE A 88 5.72 -9.02 9.27
N GLU A 89 6.71 -8.69 8.44
CA GLU A 89 8.11 -8.65 8.86
C GLU A 89 8.29 -7.68 10.04
N PRO A 90 8.97 -8.09 11.13
CA PRO A 90 9.07 -7.27 12.34
C PRO A 90 9.70 -5.89 12.09
N GLY A 91 10.69 -5.79 11.21
CA GLY A 91 11.32 -4.51 10.89
C GLY A 91 10.42 -3.60 10.04
N VAL A 92 9.51 -4.16 9.25
CA VAL A 92 8.48 -3.38 8.53
C VAL A 92 7.46 -2.85 9.52
N LEU A 93 6.87 -3.72 10.34
CA LEU A 93 5.86 -3.32 11.32
C LEU A 93 6.41 -2.25 12.26
N LYS A 94 7.58 -2.48 12.86
CA LYS A 94 8.21 -1.55 13.81
C LYS A 94 8.35 -0.12 13.27
N VAL A 95 8.68 0.04 11.99
CA VAL A 95 8.77 1.37 11.36
C VAL A 95 7.41 2.09 11.42
N PHE A 96 6.33 1.42 11.02
CA PHE A 96 5.00 2.03 11.07
C PHE A 96 4.46 2.20 12.49
N GLU A 97 4.85 1.33 13.42
CA GLU A 97 4.56 1.51 14.84
C GLU A 97 5.20 2.78 15.40
N GLU A 98 6.45 3.06 15.01
CA GLU A 98 7.17 4.29 15.38
C GLU A 98 6.57 5.52 14.71
N VAL A 99 6.18 5.45 13.42
CA VAL A 99 5.50 6.56 12.72
C VAL A 99 4.22 6.96 13.45
N TRP A 100 3.43 5.98 13.89
CA TRP A 100 2.08 6.24 14.41
C TRP A 100 1.96 6.19 15.94
N GLY A 101 3.02 5.78 16.64
CA GLY A 101 3.04 5.63 18.09
C GLY A 101 2.11 4.52 18.62
N THR A 102 1.83 3.49 17.82
CA THR A 102 0.96 2.37 18.22
C THR A 102 1.29 1.09 17.45
N SER A 103 1.18 -0.07 18.12
CA SER A 103 1.24 -1.40 17.49
C SER A 103 -0.10 -1.87 16.93
N GLU A 104 -1.18 -1.13 17.19
CA GLU A 104 -2.50 -1.45 16.67
C GLU A 104 -2.69 -0.82 15.28
N LEU A 105 -2.29 -1.55 14.24
CA LEU A 105 -2.26 -1.07 12.86
C LEU A 105 -3.25 -1.80 11.96
N LEU A 106 -3.66 -1.15 10.87
CA LEU A 106 -4.28 -1.78 9.71
C LEU A 106 -3.33 -1.63 8.52
N VAL A 107 -3.27 -2.63 7.64
CA VAL A 107 -2.43 -2.63 6.43
C VAL A 107 -3.25 -2.48 5.15
N SER A 108 -2.73 -1.79 4.14
CA SER A 108 -3.33 -1.78 2.80
C SER A 108 -3.14 -3.11 2.06
N PHE A 109 -4.13 -3.49 1.25
CA PHE A 109 -4.04 -4.62 0.32
C PHE A 109 -3.66 -4.12 -1.07
N ASP A 110 -2.53 -3.43 -1.16
CA ASP A 110 -2.04 -2.89 -2.42
C ASP A 110 -1.38 -3.98 -3.27
N SER A 111 -0.55 -3.55 -4.23
CA SER A 111 -0.08 -4.34 -5.36
C SER A 111 1.38 -4.79 -5.24
N LEU A 112 1.69 -5.84 -6.00
CA LEU A 112 3.05 -6.21 -6.37
C LEU A 112 3.47 -5.37 -7.57
N ASN A 113 4.73 -4.95 -7.66
CA ASN A 113 5.29 -4.37 -8.88
C ASN A 113 6.55 -5.12 -9.27
N VAL A 114 6.53 -5.67 -10.49
CA VAL A 114 7.71 -6.24 -11.14
C VAL A 114 7.93 -5.47 -12.43
N THR A 115 8.98 -4.66 -12.46
CA THR A 115 9.35 -3.90 -13.66
C THR A 115 10.58 -4.53 -14.29
N PHE A 116 10.37 -5.15 -15.45
CA PHE A 116 11.44 -5.69 -16.27
C PHE A 116 12.10 -4.57 -17.09
N PRO A 117 13.42 -4.41 -17.03
CA PRO A 117 14.11 -3.37 -17.80
C PRO A 117 14.15 -3.73 -19.29
N ASN A 118 14.30 -2.71 -20.14
CA ASN A 118 14.55 -2.86 -21.59
C ASN A 118 13.55 -3.75 -22.36
N ARG A 119 12.29 -3.76 -21.92
CA ARG A 119 11.22 -4.43 -22.65
C ARG A 119 11.06 -3.86 -24.06
N ARG A 120 11.09 -4.74 -25.07
CA ARG A 120 11.01 -4.39 -26.50
C ARG A 120 9.60 -4.09 -27.01
N ASP A 121 8.58 -4.44 -26.23
CA ASP A 121 7.18 -4.45 -26.62
C ASP A 121 6.35 -3.33 -25.99
N VAL A 122 6.96 -2.51 -25.12
CA VAL A 122 6.31 -1.37 -24.48
C VAL A 122 7.24 -0.16 -24.47
N PRO A 123 6.73 1.06 -24.75
CA PRO A 123 7.54 2.26 -24.64
C PRO A 123 7.83 2.61 -23.17
N ARG A 124 8.94 3.30 -22.93
CA ARG A 124 9.19 3.94 -21.62
C ARG A 124 8.13 5.00 -21.36
N LYS A 125 7.70 5.08 -20.10
CA LYS A 125 6.67 6.00 -19.64
C LYS A 125 7.30 7.32 -19.20
N PRO A 126 6.65 8.47 -19.48
CA PRO A 126 7.09 9.75 -18.97
C PRO A 126 6.86 9.84 -17.45
N ALA A 127 7.47 10.85 -16.83
CA ALA A 127 7.16 11.22 -15.45
C ALA A 127 5.66 11.57 -15.30
N TRP A 128 5.14 11.29 -14.12
CA TRP A 128 3.73 11.44 -13.79
C TRP A 128 3.62 11.86 -12.33
N GLU A 129 4.29 12.97 -12.02
CA GLU A 129 4.41 13.58 -10.72
C GLU A 129 3.01 13.81 -10.11
N HIS A 130 2.81 13.24 -8.93
CA HIS A 130 1.55 13.35 -8.20
C HIS A 130 1.76 13.29 -6.70
N VAL A 131 0.69 13.61 -5.98
CA VAL A 131 0.52 13.32 -4.54
C VAL A 131 -0.72 12.48 -4.37
N ASP A 132 -0.77 11.67 -3.31
CA ASP A 132 -1.91 10.79 -3.01
C ASP A 132 -2.59 11.15 -1.69
N GLN A 133 -2.60 12.43 -1.37
CA GLN A 133 -3.43 12.99 -0.30
C GLN A 133 -4.24 14.15 -0.88
N SER A 134 -5.56 14.08 -0.69
CA SER A 134 -6.45 15.15 -1.12
C SER A 134 -6.06 16.49 -0.48
N PRO A 135 -6.12 17.61 -1.22
CA PRO A 135 -5.89 18.95 -0.64
C PRO A 135 -6.91 19.35 0.44
N LEU A 136 -8.02 18.60 0.55
CA LEU A 136 -8.99 18.76 1.64
C LEU A 136 -8.48 18.21 2.98
N ARG A 137 -7.40 17.42 2.99
CA ARG A 137 -6.76 16.89 4.19
C ARG A 137 -5.52 17.72 4.51
N LYS A 138 -5.55 18.45 5.63
CA LYS A 138 -4.42 19.24 6.13
C LYS A 138 -3.53 18.37 7.03
N GLY A 139 -2.23 18.64 7.06
CA GLY A 139 -1.26 17.85 7.80
C GLY A 139 -1.03 16.43 7.25
N LEU A 140 -0.17 15.66 7.91
CA LEU A 140 0.13 14.27 7.55
C LEU A 140 -1.08 13.37 7.88
N SER A 141 -1.67 12.74 6.86
CA SER A 141 -2.77 11.77 7.05
C SER A 141 -2.42 10.35 6.61
N CYS A 142 -1.39 10.17 5.78
CA CYS A 142 -0.93 8.86 5.33
C CYS A 142 0.56 8.87 5.06
N VAL A 143 1.23 7.79 5.49
CA VAL A 143 2.58 7.44 5.10
C VAL A 143 2.50 6.17 4.25
N GLN A 144 2.94 6.28 3.01
CA GLN A 144 3.03 5.14 2.09
C GLN A 144 4.35 4.39 2.27
N GLY A 145 4.40 3.17 1.78
CA GLY A 145 5.57 2.32 1.88
C GLY A 145 5.81 1.43 0.67
N ILE A 146 7.08 1.24 0.37
CA ILE A 146 7.63 0.28 -0.58
C ILE A 146 8.53 -0.66 0.22
N ILE A 147 8.11 -1.91 0.33
CA ILE A 147 8.98 -3.00 0.76
C ILE A 147 9.84 -3.37 -0.44
N ASN A 148 11.13 -3.04 -0.39
CA ASN A 148 12.04 -3.17 -1.51
C ASN A 148 12.65 -4.58 -1.54
N LEU A 149 12.42 -5.36 -2.60
CA LEU A 149 12.89 -6.76 -2.70
C LEU A 149 14.05 -6.94 -3.68
N SER A 150 14.36 -5.93 -4.49
CA SER A 150 15.46 -5.92 -5.46
C SER A 150 16.42 -4.77 -5.20
N GLU A 151 17.57 -4.75 -5.86
CA GLU A 151 18.35 -3.52 -5.94
C GLU A 151 17.49 -2.40 -6.57
N ALA A 152 17.75 -1.17 -6.14
CA ALA A 152 17.17 0.04 -6.70
C ALA A 152 18.25 1.11 -6.79
N GLY A 153 19.10 1.04 -7.81
CA GLY A 153 20.17 1.99 -8.07
C GLY A 153 19.72 3.27 -8.79
N PRO A 154 20.68 4.11 -9.20
CA PRO A 154 20.42 5.37 -9.92
C PRO A 154 19.83 5.19 -11.32
N GLU A 155 20.15 4.09 -12.00
CA GLU A 155 19.70 3.80 -13.38
C GLU A 155 18.48 2.86 -13.41
N ASP A 156 18.15 2.24 -12.27
CA ASP A 156 17.07 1.27 -12.16
C ASP A 156 15.70 1.95 -12.01
N GLY A 157 14.63 1.21 -12.28
CA GLY A 157 13.29 1.64 -11.93
C GLY A 157 13.16 1.88 -10.42
N GLY A 158 12.27 2.76 -9.99
CA GLY A 158 12.13 3.04 -8.57
C GLY A 158 11.24 4.23 -8.23
N LEU A 159 11.28 4.63 -6.97
CA LEU A 159 10.61 5.84 -6.52
C LEU A 159 11.45 7.07 -6.88
N MET A 160 10.82 8.01 -7.57
CA MET A 160 11.28 9.40 -7.64
C MET A 160 10.45 10.23 -6.69
N CYS A 161 11.07 11.16 -5.98
CA CYS A 161 10.36 12.12 -5.13
C CYS A 161 10.96 13.51 -5.22
N TYR A 162 10.24 14.51 -4.73
CA TYR A 162 10.74 15.88 -4.56
C TYR A 162 10.89 16.14 -3.06
N PRO A 163 12.10 15.95 -2.49
CA PRO A 163 12.31 16.14 -1.07
C PRO A 163 11.85 17.52 -0.59
N GLY A 164 11.11 17.57 0.52
CA GLY A 164 10.57 18.79 1.12
C GLY A 164 9.30 19.34 0.48
N SER A 165 8.79 18.72 -0.60
CA SER A 165 7.56 19.19 -1.27
C SER A 165 6.30 19.07 -0.40
N HIS A 166 6.25 18.10 0.51
CA HIS A 166 5.16 17.94 1.48
C HIS A 166 5.00 19.15 2.41
N LEU A 167 6.10 19.84 2.75
CA LEU A 167 6.07 21.07 3.56
C LEU A 167 5.45 22.26 2.82
N LEU A 168 5.44 22.20 1.50
CA LEU A 168 4.89 23.24 0.62
C LEU A 168 3.51 22.88 0.08
N SER A 169 3.00 21.68 0.39
CA SER A 169 1.75 21.16 -0.18
C SER A 169 0.57 22.08 0.09
N GLU A 170 0.38 22.52 1.34
CA GLU A 170 -0.73 23.40 1.70
C GLU A 170 -0.59 24.78 1.04
N GLU A 171 0.60 25.39 1.06
CA GLU A 171 0.85 26.67 0.38
C GLU A 171 0.57 26.57 -1.12
N PHE A 172 1.02 25.49 -1.77
CA PHE A 172 0.79 25.27 -3.19
C PHE A 172 -0.71 25.22 -3.49
N PHE A 173 -1.46 24.38 -2.79
CA PHE A 173 -2.89 24.26 -3.06
C PHE A 173 -3.62 25.57 -2.76
N ASP A 174 -3.31 26.23 -1.64
CA ASP A 174 -4.00 27.46 -1.24
C ASP A 174 -3.69 28.65 -2.18
N THR A 175 -2.54 28.67 -2.87
CA THR A 175 -2.10 29.83 -3.67
C THR A 175 -1.99 29.60 -5.17
N GLN A 176 -1.83 28.36 -5.62
CA GLN A 176 -1.62 28.00 -7.03
C GLN A 176 -2.81 27.25 -7.65
N THR A 177 -3.81 26.89 -6.85
CA THR A 177 -5.01 26.19 -7.33
C THR A 177 -6.28 26.90 -6.88
N ASP A 178 -7.43 26.49 -7.43
CA ASP A 178 -8.75 26.98 -7.02
C ASP A 178 -9.40 25.97 -6.07
N ALA A 179 -9.67 26.36 -4.82
CA ALA A 179 -10.27 25.48 -3.82
C ALA A 179 -11.62 24.87 -4.25
N ARG A 180 -12.32 25.48 -5.23
CA ARG A 180 -13.58 24.95 -5.79
C ARG A 180 -13.37 23.71 -6.67
N THR A 181 -12.15 23.45 -7.13
CA THR A 181 -11.82 22.27 -7.95
C THR A 181 -11.32 21.10 -7.12
N TRP A 182 -11.08 21.30 -5.82
CA TRP A 182 -10.60 20.26 -4.93
C TRP A 182 -11.63 19.15 -4.77
N THR A 183 -11.14 17.91 -4.75
CA THR A 183 -11.98 16.72 -4.59
C THR A 183 -11.47 15.87 -3.43
N ARG A 184 -12.32 15.00 -2.90
CA ARG A 184 -11.93 14.00 -1.90
C ARG A 184 -11.06 12.87 -2.47
N LYS A 185 -10.77 12.88 -3.77
CA LYS A 185 -9.87 11.90 -4.36
C LYS A 185 -8.48 12.12 -3.79
N ASP A 186 -7.93 11.09 -3.16
CA ASP A 186 -6.57 11.08 -2.63
C ASP A 186 -5.56 10.87 -3.77
N TRP A 187 -5.59 11.80 -4.74
CA TRP A 187 -4.73 11.84 -5.92
C TRP A 187 -4.79 13.22 -6.57
N TYR A 188 -3.65 13.83 -6.83
CA TYR A 188 -3.50 15.06 -7.61
C TYR A 188 -2.26 14.96 -8.50
N LYS A 189 -2.44 15.01 -9.82
CA LYS A 189 -1.34 15.03 -10.78
C LYS A 189 -1.00 16.47 -11.16
N PHE A 190 0.27 16.81 -11.11
CA PHE A 190 0.74 18.16 -11.41
C PHE A 190 0.89 18.39 -12.91
N SER A 191 0.55 19.59 -13.36
CA SER A 191 0.96 20.10 -14.66
C SER A 191 2.44 20.50 -14.65
N LYS A 192 3.00 20.72 -15.83
CA LYS A 192 4.39 21.21 -15.94
C LYS A 192 4.55 22.57 -15.26
N GLU A 193 3.61 23.49 -15.48
CA GLU A 193 3.60 24.84 -14.93
C GLU A 193 3.50 24.83 -13.39
N GLU A 194 2.73 23.89 -12.84
CA GLU A 194 2.64 23.69 -11.40
C GLU A 194 3.96 23.15 -10.82
N LEU A 195 4.59 22.19 -11.49
CA LEU A 195 5.93 21.70 -11.10
C LEU A 195 7.00 22.79 -11.18
N GLU A 196 6.84 23.76 -12.08
CA GLU A 196 7.76 24.90 -12.16
C GLU A 196 7.73 25.78 -10.91
N TRP A 197 6.59 25.84 -10.20
CA TRP A 197 6.50 26.52 -8.91
C TRP A 197 7.38 25.83 -7.86
N PHE A 198 7.34 24.51 -7.75
CA PHE A 198 8.17 23.76 -6.80
C PHE A 198 9.66 23.83 -7.17
N THR A 199 9.98 23.76 -8.46
CA THR A 199 11.37 23.68 -8.91
C THR A 199 12.04 25.06 -9.02
N TRP A 200 11.51 25.97 -9.83
CA TRP A 200 12.17 27.26 -10.08
C TRP A 200 11.92 28.28 -8.97
N LYS A 201 10.70 28.35 -8.42
CA LYS A 201 10.38 29.34 -7.38
C LYS A 201 10.79 28.88 -5.98
N LYS A 202 10.67 27.57 -5.70
CA LYS A 202 10.97 27.01 -4.38
C LYS A 202 12.30 26.24 -4.32
N GLY A 203 12.95 26.02 -5.46
CA GLY A 203 14.30 25.45 -5.53
C GLY A 203 14.36 23.93 -5.34
N LEU A 204 13.23 23.23 -5.35
CA LEU A 204 13.20 21.77 -5.17
C LEU A 204 13.73 21.06 -6.42
N LYS A 205 14.31 19.87 -6.23
CA LYS A 205 14.80 19.02 -7.31
C LYS A 205 14.28 17.61 -7.12
N PRO A 206 13.90 16.91 -8.21
CA PRO A 206 13.57 15.50 -8.12
C PRO A 206 14.80 14.70 -7.70
N LEU A 207 14.58 13.64 -6.94
CA LEU A 207 15.59 12.73 -6.43
C LEU A 207 15.18 11.29 -6.71
N LYS A 208 16.12 10.49 -7.22
CA LYS A 208 15.96 9.04 -7.36
C LYS A 208 16.27 8.39 -6.02
N VAL A 209 15.24 7.82 -5.39
CA VAL A 209 15.43 7.07 -4.14
C VAL A 209 16.11 5.76 -4.47
N CYS A 210 17.27 5.54 -3.85
CA CYS A 210 18.04 4.31 -3.98
C CYS A 210 17.90 3.46 -2.73
N ALA A 211 17.83 2.14 -2.91
CA ALA A 211 17.61 1.18 -1.84
C ALA A 211 18.19 -0.20 -2.22
N GLU A 212 18.46 -1.01 -1.20
CA GLU A 212 18.96 -2.39 -1.35
C GLU A 212 17.83 -3.39 -1.02
N PRO A 213 17.94 -4.66 -1.44
CA PRO A 213 16.98 -5.70 -1.08
C PRO A 213 16.83 -5.81 0.44
N GLY A 214 15.58 -5.70 0.90
CA GLY A 214 15.19 -5.75 2.31
C GLY A 214 15.06 -4.40 2.99
N ASP A 215 15.41 -3.31 2.32
CA ASP A 215 15.11 -1.97 2.81
C ASP A 215 13.61 -1.68 2.73
N LEU A 216 13.15 -0.78 3.61
CA LEU A 216 11.81 -0.20 3.54
C LEU A 216 11.94 1.28 3.15
N ILE A 217 11.30 1.69 2.06
CA ILE A 217 11.16 3.09 1.69
C ILE A 217 9.80 3.57 2.16
N ILE A 218 9.72 4.68 2.87
CA ILE A 218 8.46 5.32 3.27
C ILE A 218 8.42 6.77 2.83
N TRP A 219 7.23 7.30 2.59
CA TRP A 219 7.03 8.72 2.27
C TRP A 219 5.68 9.25 2.74
N ASP A 220 5.65 10.54 3.06
CA ASP A 220 4.42 11.29 3.32
C ASP A 220 3.60 11.37 2.02
N SER A 221 2.32 11.04 2.05
CA SER A 221 1.45 11.06 0.86
C SER A 221 1.32 12.44 0.19
N ARG A 222 1.75 13.52 0.86
CA ARG A 222 1.84 14.89 0.32
C ARG A 222 3.16 15.16 -0.43
N THR A 223 4.14 14.27 -0.35
CA THR A 223 5.40 14.39 -1.09
C THR A 223 5.14 14.08 -2.56
N ILE A 224 5.51 15.00 -3.45
CA ILE A 224 5.42 14.79 -4.89
C ILE A 224 6.31 13.61 -5.26
N HIS A 225 5.73 12.61 -5.91
CA HIS A 225 6.43 11.39 -6.28
C HIS A 225 5.87 10.76 -7.55
N TYR A 226 6.62 9.79 -8.08
CA TYR A 226 6.19 8.93 -9.18
C TYR A 226 7.09 7.70 -9.29
N GLY A 227 6.59 6.65 -9.95
CA GLY A 227 7.40 5.50 -10.35
C GLY A 227 8.22 5.82 -11.60
N ALA A 228 9.55 5.80 -11.49
CA ALA A 228 10.45 5.90 -12.64
C ALA A 228 10.66 4.55 -13.31
N GLU A 229 10.70 4.59 -14.65
CA GLU A 229 11.13 3.47 -15.47
C GLU A 229 12.67 3.36 -15.45
N PRO A 230 13.22 2.14 -15.54
CA PRO A 230 14.66 1.94 -15.69
C PRO A 230 15.20 2.58 -16.98
N THR A 231 16.43 3.09 -16.92
CA THR A 231 17.14 3.58 -18.11
C THR A 231 17.64 2.41 -18.96
N GLU A 232 18.23 2.71 -20.12
CA GLU A 232 18.82 1.69 -21.03
C GLU A 232 19.97 0.91 -20.39
N LYS A 233 20.58 1.47 -19.36
CA LYS A 233 21.76 0.89 -18.71
C LYS A 233 21.42 -0.12 -17.61
N SER A 234 20.17 -0.17 -17.18
CA SER A 234 19.72 -1.05 -16.11
C SER A 234 19.48 -2.47 -16.63
N ASP A 235 19.96 -3.46 -15.90
CA ASP A 235 19.66 -4.89 -16.03
C ASP A 235 18.86 -5.42 -14.83
N THR A 236 18.51 -4.55 -13.88
CA THR A 236 17.81 -4.91 -12.65
C THR A 236 16.31 -5.08 -12.88
N ILE A 237 15.78 -6.26 -12.54
CA ILE A 237 14.34 -6.49 -12.44
C ILE A 237 13.85 -5.92 -11.11
N ARG A 238 13.29 -4.71 -11.16
CA ARG A 238 12.73 -4.07 -9.97
C ARG A 238 11.58 -4.92 -9.43
N THR A 239 11.65 -5.30 -8.18
CA THR A 239 10.61 -6.08 -7.49
C THR A 239 10.29 -5.43 -6.15
N VAL A 240 9.05 -4.99 -5.97
CA VAL A 240 8.61 -4.35 -4.73
C VAL A 240 7.18 -4.72 -4.35
N ILE A 241 6.87 -4.60 -3.07
CA ILE A 241 5.51 -4.72 -2.54
C ILE A 241 5.11 -3.37 -1.96
N TYR A 242 3.97 -2.84 -2.40
CA TYR A 242 3.39 -1.65 -1.80
C TYR A 242 2.63 -2.03 -0.52
N ALA A 243 2.95 -1.33 0.57
CA ALA A 243 2.31 -1.53 1.86
C ALA A 243 2.32 -0.22 2.65
N ALA A 244 1.14 0.22 3.04
CA ALA A 244 0.95 1.34 3.94
C ALA A 244 0.18 0.87 5.16
N TYR A 245 0.41 1.55 6.28
CA TYR A 245 -0.21 1.20 7.55
C TYR A 245 -0.77 2.46 8.21
N THR A 246 -1.87 2.30 8.94
CA THR A 246 -2.45 3.37 9.75
C THR A 246 -3.00 2.80 11.05
N PRO A 247 -3.13 3.59 12.13
CA PRO A 247 -3.76 3.15 13.37
C PRO A 247 -5.14 2.53 13.14
N ALA A 248 -5.39 1.38 13.75
CA ALA A 248 -6.68 0.71 13.67
C ALA A 248 -7.83 1.56 14.21
N LYS A 249 -7.56 2.38 15.24
CA LYS A 249 -8.51 3.31 15.84
C LYS A 249 -9.02 4.42 14.91
N TRP A 250 -8.44 4.57 13.71
CA TRP A 250 -8.92 5.54 12.71
C TRP A 250 -10.05 5.00 11.86
N ALA A 251 -10.19 3.68 11.74
CA ALA A 251 -11.31 3.05 11.03
C ALA A 251 -12.58 3.11 11.88
N THR A 252 -13.72 3.42 11.25
CA THR A 252 -15.03 3.21 11.87
C THR A 252 -15.41 1.72 11.87
N GLU A 253 -16.47 1.35 12.59
CA GLU A 253 -16.99 -0.02 12.53
C GLU A 253 -17.41 -0.42 11.11
N GLY A 254 -18.06 0.47 10.37
CA GLY A 254 -18.43 0.24 8.97
C GLY A 254 -17.23 0.11 8.04
N ASP A 255 -16.14 0.87 8.28
CA ASP A 255 -14.89 0.70 7.53
C ASP A 255 -14.27 -0.68 7.76
N LEU A 256 -14.28 -1.16 9.00
CA LEU A 256 -13.78 -2.49 9.35
C LEU A 256 -14.62 -3.60 8.70
N GLU A 257 -15.94 -3.45 8.64
CA GLU A 257 -16.82 -4.39 7.93
C GLU A 257 -16.50 -4.46 6.43
N ILE A 258 -16.35 -3.30 5.77
CA ILE A 258 -15.98 -3.24 4.35
C ILE A 258 -14.60 -3.85 4.13
N LYS A 259 -13.62 -3.50 4.97
CA LYS A 259 -12.25 -4.02 4.86
C LYS A 259 -12.20 -5.53 5.05
N LYS A 260 -12.97 -6.06 6.02
CA LYS A 260 -13.11 -7.49 6.26
C LYS A 260 -13.70 -8.20 5.04
N ASP A 261 -14.77 -7.66 4.44
CA ASP A 261 -15.35 -8.22 3.21
C ASP A 261 -14.33 -8.25 2.07
N ILE A 262 -13.55 -7.18 1.88
CA ILE A 262 -12.47 -7.14 0.88
C ILE A 262 -11.44 -8.24 1.15
N PHE A 263 -11.03 -8.41 2.40
CA PHE A 263 -10.07 -9.44 2.81
C PHE A 263 -10.60 -10.86 2.59
N GLU A 264 -11.84 -11.15 2.99
CA GLU A 264 -12.48 -12.47 2.86
C GLU A 264 -12.71 -12.87 1.40
N ASN A 265 -12.77 -11.88 0.49
CA ASN A 265 -12.89 -12.09 -0.96
C ASN A 265 -11.55 -11.91 -1.72
N TYR A 266 -10.41 -11.81 -1.02
CA TYR A 266 -9.07 -11.64 -1.58
C TYR A 266 -8.91 -10.46 -2.57
N LEU A 267 -9.63 -9.37 -2.32
CA LEU A 267 -9.62 -8.17 -3.17
C LEU A 267 -8.57 -7.16 -2.71
N GLY A 268 -8.05 -6.36 -3.65
CA GLY A 268 -7.13 -5.27 -3.33
C GLY A 268 -7.83 -4.01 -2.81
N THR A 269 -7.08 -3.19 -2.08
CA THR A 269 -7.45 -1.81 -1.68
C THR A 269 -6.54 -0.78 -2.35
N THR A 270 -6.81 0.50 -2.08
CA THR A 270 -5.84 1.59 -2.28
C THR A 270 -4.76 1.53 -1.19
N HIS A 271 -3.84 2.50 -1.17
CA HIS A 271 -2.85 2.68 -0.11
C HIS A 271 -3.45 3.15 1.22
N TRP A 272 -4.74 3.50 1.30
CA TRP A 272 -5.40 3.89 2.54
C TRP A 272 -5.88 2.65 3.31
N PRO A 273 -5.30 2.33 4.48
CA PRO A 273 -5.62 1.06 5.15
C PRO A 273 -6.92 1.07 5.94
N HIS A 274 -7.36 2.24 6.41
CA HIS A 274 -8.48 2.41 7.33
C HIS A 274 -9.76 2.98 6.68
N GLU A 275 -9.68 3.48 5.45
CA GLU A 275 -10.82 4.10 4.74
C GLU A 275 -10.59 4.17 3.22
N ASN A 276 -11.51 4.82 2.49
CA ASN A 276 -11.44 5.06 1.05
C ASN A 276 -11.18 3.79 0.22
N PHE A 277 -11.89 2.72 0.58
CA PHE A 277 -11.75 1.42 -0.06
C PHE A 277 -12.32 1.45 -1.48
N VAL A 278 -11.42 1.55 -2.46
CA VAL A 278 -11.74 1.21 -3.85
C VAL A 278 -11.47 -0.28 -4.03
N LYS A 279 -12.54 -1.08 -4.07
CA LYS A 279 -12.42 -2.53 -4.31
C LYS A 279 -11.79 -2.77 -5.68
N ARG A 280 -10.57 -3.27 -5.71
CA ARG A 280 -9.92 -3.69 -6.96
C ARG A 280 -10.46 -5.09 -7.30
N TYR A 281 -11.37 -5.14 -8.26
CA TYR A 281 -12.10 -6.34 -8.66
C TYR A 281 -11.19 -7.53 -8.99
N ALA A 282 -11.65 -8.73 -8.65
CA ALA A 282 -11.13 -9.98 -9.20
C ALA A 282 -11.63 -10.11 -10.65
N GLY A 283 -10.80 -9.71 -11.60
CA GLY A 283 -11.16 -9.67 -13.02
C GLY A 283 -10.02 -9.12 -13.84
N SER A 284 -9.07 -9.98 -14.18
CA SER A 284 -7.99 -9.61 -15.10
C SER A 284 -8.53 -9.62 -16.52
N MET A 285 -8.58 -8.45 -17.16
CA MET A 285 -9.11 -8.30 -18.52
C MET A 285 -7.97 -8.17 -19.53
N LEU A 286 -8.05 -8.94 -20.61
CA LEU A 286 -7.17 -8.83 -21.76
C LEU A 286 -7.55 -7.61 -22.61
N GLU A 287 -6.68 -7.23 -23.56
CA GLU A 287 -6.90 -6.05 -24.42
C GLU A 287 -8.13 -6.17 -25.32
N ASP A 288 -8.53 -7.40 -25.65
CA ASP A 288 -9.73 -7.69 -26.43
C ASP A 288 -11.02 -7.60 -25.60
N GLY A 289 -10.91 -7.25 -24.31
CA GLY A 289 -12.04 -7.13 -23.39
C GLY A 289 -12.57 -8.46 -22.87
N THR A 290 -11.87 -9.58 -23.11
CA THR A 290 -12.18 -10.86 -22.49
C THR A 290 -11.48 -11.01 -21.15
N ARG A 291 -12.04 -11.84 -20.27
CA ARG A 291 -11.36 -12.20 -19.01
C ARG A 291 -10.20 -13.13 -19.31
N ASP A 292 -9.07 -12.87 -18.69
CA ASP A 292 -7.89 -13.74 -18.76
C ASP A 292 -8.27 -15.16 -18.28
N PRO A 293 -8.03 -16.20 -19.09
CA PRO A 293 -8.38 -17.57 -18.73
C PRO A 293 -7.60 -18.09 -17.51
N ASP A 294 -6.44 -17.50 -17.20
CA ASP A 294 -5.63 -17.84 -16.03
C ASP A 294 -5.94 -16.94 -14.82
N ASP A 295 -6.97 -16.09 -14.90
CA ASP A 295 -7.39 -15.23 -13.79
C ASP A 295 -7.78 -16.02 -12.54
N ARG A 296 -7.53 -15.43 -11.38
CA ARG A 296 -7.80 -16.06 -10.09
C ARG A 296 -8.55 -15.13 -9.16
N THR A 297 -9.49 -15.71 -8.42
CA THR A 297 -10.21 -15.05 -7.32
C THR A 297 -9.56 -15.32 -5.97
N GLU A 298 -8.59 -16.23 -5.92
CA GLU A 298 -7.88 -16.63 -4.70
C GLU A 298 -6.38 -16.78 -4.97
N PRO A 299 -5.52 -16.58 -3.96
CA PRO A 299 -4.08 -16.86 -4.04
C PRO A 299 -3.76 -18.28 -4.53
N PHE A 300 -2.56 -18.48 -5.05
CA PHE A 300 -2.00 -19.83 -5.21
C PHE A 300 -1.64 -20.45 -3.87
N GLU A 301 -0.99 -19.67 -3.01
CA GLU A 301 -0.63 -20.08 -1.65
C GLU A 301 -1.31 -19.17 -0.63
N LEU A 302 -2.21 -19.74 0.16
CA LEU A 302 -2.86 -19.02 1.25
C LEU A 302 -1.85 -18.72 2.37
N PRO A 303 -1.90 -17.53 2.97
CA PRO A 303 -1.12 -17.22 4.16
C PRO A 303 -1.67 -17.99 5.36
N GLU A 304 -0.84 -18.14 6.39
CA GLU A 304 -1.34 -18.59 7.69
C GLU A 304 -2.23 -17.50 8.29
N MET A 305 -3.51 -17.82 8.55
CA MET A 305 -4.50 -16.90 9.12
C MET A 305 -4.30 -16.71 10.63
N ALA A 306 -3.08 -16.37 11.03
CA ALA A 306 -2.71 -16.13 12.41
C ALA A 306 -3.35 -14.83 12.94
N PRO A 307 -3.57 -14.68 14.27
CA PRO A 307 -4.18 -13.49 14.84
C PRO A 307 -3.52 -12.16 14.46
N ALA A 308 -2.20 -12.13 14.29
CA ALA A 308 -1.48 -10.91 13.88
C ALA A 308 -1.91 -10.44 12.48
N LEU A 309 -2.00 -11.37 11.52
CA LEU A 309 -2.47 -11.09 10.16
C LEU A 309 -3.93 -10.64 10.17
N LEU A 310 -4.80 -11.38 10.86
CA LEU A 310 -6.23 -11.07 10.92
C LEU A 310 -6.49 -9.68 11.52
N LYS A 311 -5.68 -9.26 12.50
CA LYS A 311 -5.75 -7.92 13.09
C LYS A 311 -5.31 -6.83 12.10
N LEU A 312 -4.18 -7.02 11.42
CA LEU A 312 -3.71 -6.09 10.38
C LEU A 312 -4.70 -5.98 9.21
N ALA A 313 -5.37 -7.09 8.88
CA ALA A 313 -6.40 -7.15 7.85
C ALA A 313 -7.71 -6.47 8.27
N GLY A 314 -7.92 -6.16 9.55
CA GLY A 314 -9.21 -5.68 10.07
C GLY A 314 -10.27 -6.78 10.20
N ALA A 315 -9.90 -8.05 9.97
CA ALA A 315 -10.80 -9.20 10.11
C ALA A 315 -10.93 -9.68 11.58
N MET A 316 -10.06 -9.21 12.47
CA MET A 316 -10.11 -9.46 13.91
C MET A 316 -9.85 -8.16 14.68
N PRO A 317 -10.67 -7.81 15.68
CA PRO A 317 -10.42 -6.62 16.47
C PRO A 317 -9.23 -6.82 17.41
N TYR A 318 -8.48 -5.74 17.69
CA TYR A 318 -7.30 -5.80 18.55
C TYR A 318 -7.60 -6.21 20.00
N TRP A 319 -8.81 -5.92 20.50
CA TRP A 319 -9.27 -6.27 21.85
C TRP A 319 -9.73 -7.73 22.01
N ALA A 320 -9.92 -8.51 20.92
CA ALA A 320 -10.42 -9.88 21.00
C ALA A 320 -9.44 -10.90 21.62
N CYS A 321 -8.17 -10.53 21.87
CA CYS A 321 -7.17 -11.44 22.42
C CYS A 321 -6.77 -11.15 23.87
N ILE A 322 -7.53 -10.36 24.64
CA ILE A 322 -7.27 -10.24 26.08
C ILE A 322 -7.58 -11.60 26.72
N PRO A 323 -6.62 -12.29 27.38
CA PRO A 323 -6.91 -13.49 28.14
C PRO A 323 -8.02 -13.18 29.14
N VAL A 324 -8.99 -14.09 29.25
CA VAL A 324 -10.24 -13.97 30.03
C VAL A 324 -10.04 -13.46 31.47
N ALA A 325 -8.82 -13.52 32.01
CA ALA A 325 -8.45 -13.03 33.34
C ALA A 325 -8.42 -11.49 33.54
N LYS A 326 -8.66 -10.65 32.52
CA LYS A 326 -8.68 -9.18 32.66
C LYS A 326 -9.93 -8.49 32.10
N ARG A 327 -11.07 -9.17 31.99
CA ARG A 327 -12.36 -8.46 31.89
C ARG A 327 -12.74 -7.98 33.30
N VAL A 328 -12.38 -6.75 33.63
CA VAL A 328 -13.08 -6.01 34.69
C VAL A 328 -14.49 -5.76 34.16
N ASP A 329 -15.47 -6.12 34.97
CA ASP A 329 -16.90 -6.13 34.67
C ASP A 329 -17.39 -4.83 34.02
N TYR A 330 -17.62 -4.86 32.71
CA TYR A 330 -18.59 -3.97 32.08
C TYR A 330 -19.92 -4.70 32.07
N VAL A 331 -20.74 -4.46 33.09
CA VAL A 331 -22.12 -4.93 33.17
C VAL A 331 -22.93 -4.18 32.11
N CYS A 332 -23.31 -4.87 31.04
CA CYS A 332 -24.32 -4.41 30.09
C CYS A 332 -25.71 -4.43 30.79
N PRO A 333 -26.50 -3.35 30.77
CA PRO A 333 -27.86 -3.40 31.31
C PRO A 333 -28.73 -4.31 30.45
N LYS A 334 -29.37 -5.27 31.13
CA LYS A 334 -30.31 -6.26 30.61
C LYS A 334 -31.33 -5.65 29.62
N LEU A 335 -31.38 -6.20 28.42
CA LEU A 335 -32.61 -6.28 27.63
C LEU A 335 -33.03 -7.74 27.61
N PHE A 336 -33.98 -8.11 28.47
CA PHE A 336 -35.00 -9.14 28.25
C PHE A 336 -35.86 -9.19 29.51
N GLU A 337 -37.03 -8.58 29.44
CA GLU A 337 -38.14 -8.92 30.32
C GLU A 337 -39.35 -9.32 29.47
N LYS A 338 -39.97 -10.41 29.93
CA LYS A 338 -40.97 -11.23 29.27
C LYS A 338 -42.30 -10.49 29.08
N SER A 339 -43.04 -10.85 28.04
CA SER A 339 -44.48 -11.08 28.18
C SER A 339 -44.89 -12.35 27.41
N ARG A 340 -45.49 -13.29 28.15
CA ARG A 340 -46.35 -14.34 27.60
C ARG A 340 -47.79 -13.96 27.88
N GLU A 341 -48.61 -14.16 26.85
CA GLU A 341 -50.01 -14.61 26.84
C GLU A 341 -51.06 -13.79 27.62
N ASN A 342 -52.02 -13.23 26.88
CA ASN A 342 -53.39 -13.75 26.86
C ASN A 342 -54.20 -13.14 25.68
N ASP A 343 -54.59 -14.03 24.76
CA ASP A 343 -55.95 -14.25 24.28
C ASP A 343 -56.95 -13.09 24.04
N VAL A 344 -57.47 -13.09 22.79
CA VAL A 344 -58.91 -13.09 22.40
C VAL A 344 -59.53 -11.81 21.77
N VAL A 345 -60.24 -12.09 20.67
CA VAL A 345 -61.31 -11.35 19.91
C VAL A 345 -60.93 -10.43 18.72
N ALA A 346 -61.13 -11.02 17.53
CA ALA A 346 -62.01 -10.64 16.40
C ALA A 346 -62.16 -9.20 15.85
N SER A 347 -62.50 -9.24 14.55
CA SER A 347 -63.25 -8.31 13.68
C SER A 347 -62.53 -7.14 13.01
N GLU A 348 -62.45 -7.26 11.68
CA GLU A 348 -62.90 -6.28 10.65
C GLU A 348 -62.59 -4.80 10.90
N PHE A 349 -61.70 -4.21 10.09
CA PHE A 349 -62.01 -3.39 8.90
C PHE A 349 -60.72 -2.93 8.22
#